data_AF-A0A5N5L3N8-F1
#
_entry.id   AF-A0A5N5L3N8-F1
#
_cell.length_a   1.000
_cell.length_b   1.000
_cell.length_c   1.000
_cell.angle_alpha   90.00
_cell.angle_beta   90.00
_cell.angle_gamma   90.00
#
_symmetry.space_group_name_H-M   'P 1'
#
loop_
_entity.id
_entity.type
_entity.pdbx_description
1 polymer ?
#
loop_
_entity_poly.entity_id
_entity_poly.type
_entity_poly.pdbx_seq_one_letter_code
_entity_poly.pdbx_strand_id
1 'polypeptide(L)'
;MLVALRMQHEVDSVRQILGQPRTGCHVISSELWTSVEELCITVTENSIKLNKSVNMAKLLYFLSLCVLLAFTVAVQGARQSQDIRCGACRALVDEMEWAIAQVDPKKMIKTGSFRINPDGSQSTKDVPFARSEGHLLELMERVCEKMKDYGETLDSATNRNVYVRFMAREGTSPDISNVSYDSRVTADLKFACEAIVEQHEDEIIEFFSHETDNVKDKLCSKRTDLCDHALKIPHDEL
;
A
#
# COMPACT_ATOMS: atom_id res chain seq x y z
N MET A 1 -30.45 -8.59 -22.02
CA MET A 1 -30.87 -8.16 -20.67
C MET A 1 -30.51 -9.18 -19.58
N LEU A 2 -30.95 -10.45 -19.68
CA LEU A 2 -30.60 -11.50 -18.69
C LEU A 2 -29.10 -11.85 -18.59
N VAL A 3 -28.33 -11.74 -19.68
CA VAL A 3 -26.88 -11.99 -19.67
C VAL A 3 -26.11 -10.84 -18.98
N ALA A 4 -26.56 -9.59 -19.15
CA ALA A 4 -25.96 -8.43 -18.50
C ALA A 4 -26.19 -8.42 -16.98
N LEU A 5 -27.38 -8.80 -16.53
CA LEU A 5 -27.70 -8.96 -15.10
C LEU A 5 -26.90 -10.10 -14.45
N ARG A 6 -26.58 -11.16 -15.19
CA ARG A 6 -25.79 -12.29 -14.68
C ARG A 6 -24.29 -11.97 -14.57
N MET A 7 -23.77 -11.12 -15.48
CA MET A 7 -22.41 -10.61 -15.39
C MET A 7 -22.24 -9.58 -14.27
N GLN A 8 -23.24 -8.73 -14.02
CA GLN A 8 -23.24 -7.82 -12.86
C GLN A 8 -23.14 -8.59 -11.53
N HIS A 9 -23.87 -9.70 -11.42
CA HIS A 9 -23.88 -10.53 -10.22
C HIS A 9 -22.56 -11.31 -9.99
N GLU A 10 -21.83 -11.66 -11.05
CA GLU A 10 -20.48 -12.25 -10.93
C GLU A 10 -19.42 -11.19 -10.61
N VAL A 11 -19.55 -9.98 -11.17
CA VAL A 11 -18.68 -8.83 -10.82
C VAL A 11 -18.83 -8.45 -9.36
N ASP A 12 -20.05 -8.41 -8.84
CA ASP A 12 -20.31 -8.14 -7.42
C ASP A 12 -19.77 -9.27 -6.51
N SER A 13 -19.78 -10.54 -6.96
CA SER A 13 -19.13 -11.64 -6.25
C SER A 13 -17.60 -11.54 -6.24
N VAL A 14 -16.97 -11.12 -7.34
CA VAL A 14 -15.51 -10.90 -7.39
C VAL A 14 -15.11 -9.71 -6.50
N ARG A 15 -15.94 -8.67 -6.45
CA ARG A 15 -15.79 -7.52 -5.53
C ARG A 15 -15.89 -7.91 -4.05
N GLN A 16 -16.65 -8.96 -3.75
CA GLN A 16 -16.84 -9.48 -2.40
C GLN A 16 -15.72 -10.45 -1.96
N ILE A 17 -15.06 -11.11 -2.91
CA ILE A 17 -13.91 -12.00 -2.66
C ILE A 17 -12.59 -11.22 -2.47
N LEU A 18 -12.43 -10.05 -3.10
CA LEU A 18 -11.19 -9.26 -3.06
C LEU A 18 -11.05 -8.31 -1.86
N GLY A 19 -12.03 -8.27 -0.94
CA GLY A 19 -12.04 -7.34 0.19
C GLY A 19 -12.23 -5.89 -0.26
N GLN A 20 -13.04 -5.10 0.44
CA GLN A 20 -13.29 -3.71 0.06
C GLN A 20 -11.99 -2.88 0.11
N PRO A 21 -11.49 -2.31 -1.01
CA PRO A 21 -10.50 -1.24 -0.94
C PRO A 21 -11.26 0.08 -0.79
N ARG A 22 -11.12 0.75 0.35
CA ARG A 22 -11.70 2.08 0.57
C ARG A 22 -10.96 3.11 -0.31
N THR A 23 -11.75 3.70 -1.21
CA THR A 23 -11.70 5.06 -1.78
C THR A 23 -10.50 5.61 -2.57
N GLY A 24 -9.31 5.02 -2.60
CA GLY A 24 -8.20 5.51 -3.47
C GLY A 24 -8.09 4.79 -4.82
N CYS A 25 -7.89 3.46 -4.76
CA CYS A 25 -7.83 2.58 -5.94
C CYS A 25 -9.11 2.59 -6.79
N HIS A 26 -10.23 3.03 -6.21
CA HIS A 26 -11.53 3.04 -6.86
C HIS A 26 -11.61 4.08 -7.99
N VAL A 27 -10.83 5.17 -7.97
CA VAL A 27 -10.98 6.25 -8.96
C VAL A 27 -10.22 5.95 -10.25
N ILE A 28 -8.95 5.54 -10.16
CA ILE A 28 -8.11 5.19 -11.33
C ILE A 28 -8.65 3.92 -12.00
N SER A 29 -9.04 2.92 -11.20
CA SER A 29 -9.73 1.75 -11.74
C SER A 29 -11.11 2.13 -12.28
N SER A 30 -11.87 3.07 -11.69
CA SER A 30 -13.16 3.50 -12.24
C SER A 30 -13.07 4.28 -13.53
N GLU A 31 -12.07 5.14 -13.76
CA GLU A 31 -11.97 5.93 -15.00
C GLU A 31 -11.54 5.04 -16.19
N LEU A 32 -10.66 4.06 -15.95
CA LEU A 32 -10.35 3.03 -16.94
C LEU A 32 -11.47 1.99 -17.06
N TRP A 33 -12.17 1.64 -15.97
CA TRP A 33 -13.35 0.77 -16.02
C TRP A 33 -14.52 1.43 -16.73
N THR A 34 -14.81 2.71 -16.51
CA THR A 34 -15.86 3.44 -17.23
C THR A 34 -15.48 3.57 -18.69
N SER A 35 -14.21 3.78 -19.02
CA SER A 35 -13.75 3.77 -20.42
C SER A 35 -13.89 2.39 -21.06
N VAL A 36 -13.59 1.30 -20.35
CA VAL A 36 -13.72 -0.08 -20.85
C VAL A 36 -15.19 -0.53 -20.88
N GLU A 37 -16.01 -0.16 -19.90
CA GLU A 37 -17.46 -0.37 -19.87
C GLU A 37 -18.13 0.44 -20.97
N GLU A 38 -17.83 1.73 -21.15
CA GLU A 38 -18.37 2.56 -22.23
C GLU A 38 -17.93 2.02 -23.60
N LEU A 39 -16.67 1.57 -23.75
CA LEU A 39 -16.19 0.96 -24.99
C LEU A 39 -16.87 -0.40 -25.25
N CYS A 40 -17.07 -1.25 -24.23
CA CYS A 40 -17.78 -2.52 -24.36
C CYS A 40 -19.28 -2.32 -24.61
N ILE A 41 -19.91 -1.34 -23.96
CA ILE A 41 -21.31 -0.97 -24.15
C ILE A 41 -21.50 -0.38 -25.55
N THR A 42 -20.68 0.58 -25.98
CA THR A 42 -20.77 1.13 -27.35
C THR A 42 -20.47 0.10 -28.43
N VAL A 43 -19.52 -0.82 -28.22
CA VAL A 43 -19.25 -1.92 -29.17
C VAL A 43 -20.42 -2.90 -29.22
N THR A 44 -21.02 -3.25 -28.08
CA THR A 44 -22.19 -4.15 -28.04
C THR A 44 -23.45 -3.49 -28.59
N GLU A 45 -23.73 -2.23 -28.27
CA GLU A 45 -24.85 -1.45 -28.81
C GLU A 45 -24.74 -1.23 -30.32
N ASN A 46 -23.54 -0.88 -30.83
CA ASN A 46 -23.30 -0.73 -32.27
C ASN A 46 -23.37 -2.06 -33.02
N SER A 47 -22.95 -3.17 -32.39
CA SER A 47 -23.07 -4.52 -32.96
C SER A 47 -24.53 -5.01 -33.01
N ILE A 48 -25.37 -4.61 -32.05
CA ILE A 48 -26.81 -4.94 -32.02
C ILE A 48 -27.60 -4.09 -33.03
N LYS A 49 -27.22 -2.81 -33.26
CA LYS A 49 -27.89 -1.92 -34.23
C LYS A 49 -27.60 -2.27 -35.70
N LEU A 50 -26.43 -2.82 -36.03
CA LEU A 50 -26.09 -3.25 -37.39
C LEU A 50 -26.51 -4.70 -37.68
N ASN A 51 -27.81 -4.98 -37.55
CA ASN A 51 -28.36 -6.29 -37.94
C ASN A 51 -28.57 -6.37 -39.46
N LYS A 52 -27.52 -6.80 -40.15
CA LYS A 52 -27.54 -7.82 -41.22
C LYS A 52 -26.08 -8.08 -41.60
N SER A 53 -25.52 -9.22 -41.16
CA SER A 53 -24.17 -9.73 -41.51
C SER A 53 -23.00 -9.46 -40.54
N VAL A 54 -23.23 -9.43 -39.21
CA VAL A 54 -22.12 -9.67 -38.25
C VAL A 54 -22.07 -11.16 -37.95
N ASN A 55 -21.02 -11.85 -38.42
CA ASN A 55 -20.82 -13.29 -38.19
C ASN A 55 -20.73 -13.60 -36.68
N MET A 56 -21.37 -14.68 -36.22
CA MET A 56 -21.22 -15.22 -34.85
C MET A 56 -19.75 -15.33 -34.41
N ALA A 57 -18.86 -15.69 -35.35
CA ALA A 57 -17.42 -15.72 -35.12
C ALA A 57 -16.80 -14.34 -34.81
N LYS A 58 -17.30 -13.26 -35.44
CA LYS A 58 -16.86 -11.88 -35.14
C LYS A 58 -17.35 -11.44 -33.76
N LEU A 59 -18.57 -11.77 -33.38
CA LEU A 59 -19.11 -11.46 -32.05
C LEU A 59 -18.33 -12.17 -30.94
N LEU A 60 -18.03 -13.47 -31.13
CA LEU A 60 -17.19 -14.23 -30.20
C LEU A 60 -15.75 -13.67 -30.12
N TYR A 61 -15.19 -13.24 -31.26
CA TYR A 61 -13.88 -12.60 -31.30
C TYR A 61 -13.86 -11.26 -30.52
N PHE A 62 -14.87 -10.41 -30.70
CA PHE A 62 -14.98 -9.16 -29.94
C PHE A 62 -15.16 -9.40 -28.45
N LEU A 63 -16.00 -10.35 -28.04
CA LEU A 63 -16.14 -10.73 -26.64
C LEU A 63 -14.83 -11.26 -26.05
N SER A 64 -14.11 -12.11 -26.79
CA SER A 64 -12.79 -12.60 -26.37
C SER A 64 -11.78 -11.46 -26.21
N LEU A 65 -11.79 -10.47 -27.11
CA LEU A 65 -10.92 -9.31 -27.04
C LEU A 65 -11.25 -8.43 -25.83
N CYS A 66 -12.53 -8.21 -25.55
CA CYS A 66 -12.99 -7.47 -24.36
C CYS A 66 -12.54 -8.15 -23.06
N VAL A 67 -12.66 -9.48 -22.96
CA VAL A 67 -12.21 -10.23 -21.78
C VAL A 67 -10.69 -10.15 -21.61
N LEU A 68 -9.92 -10.27 -22.69
CA LEU A 68 -8.45 -10.12 -22.65
C LEU A 68 -8.04 -8.71 -22.21
N LEU A 69 -8.70 -7.67 -22.74
CA LEU A 69 -8.43 -6.29 -22.36
C LEU A 69 -8.77 -6.05 -20.87
N ALA A 70 -9.94 -6.49 -20.42
CA ALA A 70 -10.33 -6.37 -19.02
C ALA A 70 -9.33 -7.10 -18.09
N PHE A 71 -8.85 -8.28 -18.48
CA PHE A 71 -7.82 -9.01 -17.73
C PHE A 71 -6.50 -8.23 -17.65
N THR A 72 -6.03 -7.64 -18.76
CA THR A 72 -4.80 -6.84 -18.75
C THR A 72 -4.90 -5.61 -17.86
N VAL A 73 -6.04 -4.91 -17.87
CA VAL A 73 -6.29 -3.74 -17.02
C VAL A 73 -6.35 -4.14 -15.55
N ALA A 74 -7.03 -5.25 -15.22
CA ALA A 74 -7.09 -5.75 -13.85
C ALA A 74 -5.69 -6.08 -13.29
N VAL A 75 -4.84 -6.73 -14.09
CA VAL A 75 -3.46 -7.05 -13.69
C VAL A 75 -2.62 -5.79 -13.48
N GLN A 76 -2.78 -4.77 -14.32
CA GLN A 76 -2.07 -3.49 -14.17
C GLN A 76 -2.52 -2.73 -12.92
N GLY A 77 -3.83 -2.67 -12.66
CA GLY A 77 -4.38 -2.04 -11.46
C GLY A 77 -3.93 -2.75 -10.16
N ALA A 78 -3.89 -4.09 -10.16
CA ALA A 78 -3.39 -4.85 -9.04
C ALA A 78 -1.92 -4.54 -8.73
N ARG A 79 -1.07 -4.41 -9.78
CA ARG A 79 0.35 -4.03 -9.61
C ARG A 79 0.51 -2.63 -9.06
N GLN A 80 -0.19 -1.65 -9.61
CA GLN A 80 -0.11 -0.27 -9.11
C GLN A 80 -0.54 -0.17 -7.63
N SER A 81 -1.61 -0.89 -7.27
CA SER A 81 -2.05 -0.98 -5.87
C SER A 81 -1.02 -1.64 -4.95
N GLN A 82 -0.25 -2.61 -5.46
CA GLN A 82 0.81 -3.25 -4.69
C GLN A 82 2.03 -2.32 -4.54
N ASP A 83 2.43 -1.64 -5.62
CA ASP A 83 3.58 -0.72 -5.61
C ASP A 83 3.39 0.41 -4.58
N ILE A 84 2.18 1.00 -4.49
CA ILE A 84 1.90 2.05 -3.50
C ILE A 84 1.88 1.54 -2.06
N ARG A 85 1.37 0.33 -1.82
CA ARG A 85 1.41 -0.30 -0.49
C ARG A 85 2.83 -0.64 -0.08
N CYS A 86 3.63 -1.14 -1.01
CA CYS A 86 5.05 -1.39 -0.78
C CYS A 86 5.79 -0.08 -0.44
N GLY A 87 5.57 0.98 -1.23
CA GLY A 87 6.13 2.30 -0.98
C GLY A 87 5.74 2.85 0.39
N ALA A 88 4.45 2.80 0.75
CA ALA A 88 3.95 3.24 2.04
C ALA A 88 4.57 2.45 3.21
N CYS A 89 4.72 1.13 3.08
CA CYS A 89 5.36 0.31 4.12
C CYS A 89 6.84 0.70 4.31
N ARG A 90 7.61 0.86 3.22
CA ARG A 90 9.03 1.24 3.33
C ARG A 90 9.18 2.63 3.93
N ALA A 91 8.36 3.59 3.50
CA ALA A 91 8.32 4.94 4.07
C ALA A 91 7.92 4.92 5.56
N LEU A 92 6.95 4.10 5.95
CA LEU A 92 6.57 3.90 7.36
C LEU A 92 7.77 3.42 8.18
N VAL A 93 8.50 2.40 7.70
CA VAL A 93 9.69 1.90 8.40
C VAL A 93 10.77 2.97 8.50
N ASP A 94 11.04 3.71 7.41
CA ASP A 94 12.03 4.79 7.38
C ASP A 94 11.76 5.90 8.39
N GLU A 95 10.50 6.30 8.51
CA GLU A 95 10.09 7.37 9.42
C GLU A 95 10.01 6.87 10.87
N MET A 96 9.65 5.60 11.10
CA MET A 96 9.71 4.96 12.42
C MET A 96 11.16 4.87 12.92
N GLU A 97 12.09 4.34 12.11
CA GLU A 97 13.51 4.24 12.45
C GLU A 97 14.09 5.63 12.76
N TRP A 98 13.76 6.63 11.94
CA TRP A 98 14.18 8.00 12.18
C TRP A 98 13.61 8.56 13.48
N ALA A 99 12.30 8.44 13.71
CA ALA A 99 11.67 9.01 14.89
C ALA A 99 12.16 8.36 16.19
N ILE A 100 12.46 7.05 16.17
CA ILE A 100 13.10 6.33 17.28
C ILE A 100 14.51 6.87 17.54
N ALA A 101 15.30 7.13 16.49
CA ALA A 101 16.66 7.66 16.61
C ALA A 101 16.71 9.07 17.22
N GLN A 102 15.62 9.84 17.11
CA GLN A 102 15.51 11.17 17.73
C GLN A 102 15.26 11.12 19.24
N VAL A 103 14.91 9.96 19.81
CA VAL A 103 14.66 9.79 21.24
C VAL A 103 15.98 9.56 21.98
N ASP A 104 16.13 10.16 23.16
CA ASP A 104 17.30 9.92 24.02
C ASP A 104 17.42 8.41 24.38
N PRO A 105 18.50 7.72 23.96
CA PRO A 105 18.68 6.30 24.22
C PRO A 105 18.81 5.97 25.71
N LYS A 106 19.08 6.95 26.58
CA LYS A 106 19.17 6.76 28.04
C LYS A 106 17.81 6.88 28.73
N LYS A 107 16.76 7.33 28.03
CA LYS A 107 15.43 7.48 28.60
C LYS A 107 14.79 6.11 28.77
N MET A 108 14.71 5.65 30.02
CA MET A 108 14.08 4.38 30.41
C MET A 108 12.74 4.64 31.10
N ILE A 109 11.78 3.73 30.92
CA ILE A 109 10.51 3.72 31.64
C ILE A 109 10.31 2.39 32.37
N LYS A 110 9.59 2.43 33.48
CA LYS A 110 9.17 1.23 34.21
C LYS A 110 7.85 0.73 33.64
N THR A 111 7.84 -0.48 33.12
CA THR A 111 6.62 -1.19 32.73
C THR A 111 6.26 -2.19 33.83
N GLY A 112 5.03 -2.11 34.33
CA GLY A 112 4.53 -3.03 35.35
C GLY A 112 4.19 -4.39 34.74
N SER A 113 4.58 -5.47 35.39
CA SER A 113 4.04 -6.80 35.05
C SER A 113 2.60 -6.88 35.55
N PHE A 114 1.72 -7.53 34.78
CA PHE A 114 0.32 -7.74 35.18
C PHE A 114 0.15 -8.53 36.48
N ARG A 115 1.23 -9.11 37.04
CA ARG A 115 1.19 -9.92 38.25
C ARG A 115 1.61 -9.11 39.47
N ILE A 116 0.68 -8.96 40.40
CA ILE A 116 0.96 -8.48 41.75
C ILE A 116 1.48 -9.67 42.56
N ASN A 117 2.61 -9.49 43.20
CA ASN A 117 3.20 -10.45 44.11
C ASN A 117 2.32 -10.64 45.35
N PRO A 118 2.44 -11.76 46.07
CA PRO A 118 1.66 -12.01 47.29
C PRO A 118 1.85 -10.96 48.40
N ASP A 119 2.94 -10.19 48.35
CA ASP A 119 3.25 -9.09 49.28
C ASP A 119 2.61 -7.73 48.88
N GLY A 120 1.83 -7.70 47.80
CA GLY A 120 1.19 -6.49 47.27
C GLY A 120 2.12 -5.64 46.39
N SER A 121 3.37 -6.04 46.17
CA SER A 121 4.28 -5.37 45.24
C SER A 121 4.01 -5.80 43.80
N GLN A 122 4.28 -4.94 42.82
CA GLN A 122 4.23 -5.29 41.41
C GLN A 122 5.65 -5.40 40.86
N SER A 123 5.99 -6.52 40.22
CA SER A 123 7.27 -6.64 39.53
C SER A 123 7.29 -5.68 38.33
N THR A 124 8.28 -4.79 38.27
CA THR A 124 8.45 -3.83 37.18
C THR A 124 9.70 -4.18 36.38
N LYS A 125 9.66 -3.96 35.07
CA LYS A 125 10.80 -4.08 34.17
C LYS A 125 11.14 -2.72 33.60
N ASP A 126 12.42 -2.40 33.58
CA ASP A 126 12.91 -1.20 32.91
C ASP A 126 13.09 -1.49 31.41
N VAL A 127 12.48 -0.67 30.56
CA VAL A 127 12.59 -0.76 29.09
C VAL A 127 12.93 0.60 28.50
N PRO A 128 13.64 0.67 27.36
CA PRO A 128 13.88 1.93 26.65
C PRO A 128 12.56 2.57 26.23
N PHE A 129 12.38 3.87 26.53
CA PHE A 129 11.18 4.61 26.15
C PHE A 129 10.96 4.58 24.63
N ALA A 130 12.04 4.76 23.87
CA ALA A 130 12.04 4.82 22.41
C ALA A 130 11.42 3.59 21.73
N ARG A 131 11.50 2.42 22.37
CA ARG A 131 10.99 1.14 21.85
C ARG A 131 9.90 0.53 22.74
N SER A 132 9.32 1.33 23.64
CA SER A 132 8.18 0.89 24.43
C SER A 132 6.93 0.84 23.56
N GLU A 133 6.13 -0.20 23.72
CA GLU A 133 4.90 -0.44 22.92
C GLU A 133 4.02 0.80 22.84
N GLY A 134 3.73 1.44 23.99
CA GLY A 134 2.92 2.66 24.02
C GLY A 134 3.53 3.83 23.24
N HIS A 135 4.87 3.95 23.19
CA HIS A 135 5.52 4.99 22.37
C HIS A 135 5.50 4.65 20.89
N LEU A 136 5.68 3.37 20.55
CA LEU A 136 5.62 2.90 19.16
C LEU A 136 4.22 3.11 18.56
N LEU A 137 3.14 2.83 19.33
CA LEU A 137 1.76 3.10 18.91
C LEU A 137 1.55 4.60 18.59
N GLU A 138 2.03 5.49 19.46
CA GLU A 138 1.95 6.94 19.23
C GLU A 138 2.77 7.38 17.99
N LEU A 139 3.88 6.70 17.71
CA LEU A 139 4.71 7.00 16.56
C LEU A 139 4.01 6.64 15.24
N MET A 140 3.33 5.49 15.16
CA MET A 140 2.69 5.02 13.93
C MET A 140 1.70 6.05 13.37
N GLU A 141 0.85 6.65 14.22
CA GLU A 141 -0.09 7.69 13.81
C GLU A 141 0.63 8.94 13.24
N ARG A 142 1.68 9.39 13.92
CA ARG A 142 2.45 10.59 13.50
C ARG A 142 3.26 10.36 12.25
N VAL A 143 3.75 9.13 12.04
CA VAL A 143 4.54 8.76 10.88
C VAL A 143 3.71 8.78 9.61
N CYS A 144 2.46 8.32 9.63
CA CYS A 144 1.62 8.36 8.42
C CYS A 144 1.34 9.80 7.93
N GLU A 145 1.37 10.81 8.81
CA GLU A 145 1.30 12.22 8.40
C GLU A 145 2.54 12.71 7.62
N LYS A 146 3.65 11.97 7.68
CA LYS A 146 4.88 12.27 6.92
C LYS A 146 4.83 11.78 5.48
N MET A 147 3.81 11.01 5.08
CA MET A 147 3.67 10.55 3.69
C MET A 147 3.55 11.70 2.67
N LYS A 148 3.18 12.90 3.13
CA LYS A 148 3.20 14.13 2.31
C LYS A 148 4.60 14.57 1.88
N ASP A 149 5.65 14.06 2.53
CA ASP A 149 7.06 14.37 2.24
C ASP A 149 7.65 13.38 1.19
N TYR A 150 6.84 12.43 0.72
CA TYR A 150 7.19 11.37 -0.24
C TYR A 150 6.45 11.54 -1.56
N GLY A 151 7.11 11.21 -2.67
CA GLY A 151 6.52 11.33 -4.00
C GLY A 151 6.94 10.21 -4.92
N GLU A 152 6.26 10.14 -6.06
CA GLU A 152 6.44 9.05 -7.03
C GLU A 152 7.55 9.38 -8.03
N THR A 153 8.41 8.38 -8.27
CA THR A 153 9.41 8.38 -9.32
C THR A 153 9.38 7.04 -10.05
N LEU A 154 9.87 7.01 -11.29
CA LEU A 154 9.92 5.78 -12.09
C LEU A 154 11.31 5.16 -11.98
N ASP A 155 11.39 3.92 -11.50
CA ASP A 155 12.64 3.19 -11.55
C ASP A 155 12.96 2.77 -12.99
N SER A 156 14.10 3.23 -13.49
CA SER A 156 14.56 2.96 -14.85
C SER A 156 14.88 1.48 -15.09
N ALA A 157 15.17 0.70 -14.04
CA ALA A 157 15.50 -0.71 -14.15
C ALA A 157 14.25 -1.60 -14.23
N THR A 158 13.26 -1.34 -13.37
CA THR A 158 12.05 -2.17 -13.28
C THR A 158 10.84 -1.58 -14.03
N ASN A 159 10.92 -0.31 -14.45
CA ASN A 159 9.81 0.46 -15.01
C ASN A 159 8.57 0.43 -14.11
N ARG A 160 8.79 0.43 -12.79
CA ARG A 160 7.76 0.50 -11.76
C ARG A 160 7.85 1.83 -11.01
N ASN A 161 6.73 2.22 -10.44
CA ASN A 161 6.65 3.39 -9.58
C ASN A 161 7.32 3.08 -8.24
N VAL A 162 8.22 3.96 -7.82
CA VAL A 162 8.91 3.91 -6.54
C VAL A 162 8.63 5.20 -5.80
N TYR A 163 8.51 5.12 -4.48
CA TYR A 163 8.13 6.24 -3.64
C TYR A 163 9.32 6.66 -2.80
N VAL A 164 9.78 7.88 -3.01
CA VAL A 164 11.01 8.40 -2.40
C VAL A 164 10.73 9.70 -1.66
N ARG A 165 11.46 9.94 -0.57
CA ARG A 165 11.35 11.16 0.22
C ARG A 165 12.04 12.31 -0.52
N PHE A 166 11.30 13.35 -0.88
CA PHE A 166 11.86 14.51 -1.61
C PHE A 166 12.07 15.72 -0.69
N MET A 167 11.44 15.74 0.49
CA MET A 167 11.77 16.75 1.50
C MET A 167 13.03 16.33 2.26
N ALA A 168 13.81 17.31 2.69
CA ALA A 168 14.91 17.08 3.62
C ALA A 168 14.38 16.74 5.00
N ARG A 169 15.10 15.90 5.76
CA ARG A 169 14.97 15.88 7.22
C ARG A 169 15.75 17.09 7.77
N GLU A 170 15.41 17.57 8.96
CA GLU A 170 16.14 18.71 9.55
C GLU A 170 17.65 18.39 9.61
N GLY A 171 18.46 19.16 8.87
CA GLY A 171 19.92 18.98 8.81
C GLY A 171 20.43 18.01 7.74
N THR A 172 19.57 17.46 6.87
CA THR A 172 19.99 16.57 5.76
C THR A 172 19.71 17.22 4.40
N SER A 173 20.51 16.96 3.37
CA SER A 173 20.17 17.37 2.01
C SER A 173 19.07 16.47 1.44
N PRO A 174 18.04 17.00 0.77
CA PRO A 174 17.07 16.16 0.07
C PRO A 174 17.77 15.47 -1.10
N ASP A 175 17.42 14.22 -1.38
CA ASP A 175 17.80 13.58 -2.64
C ASP A 175 16.86 14.11 -3.73
N ILE A 176 17.32 15.14 -4.45
CA ILE A 176 16.55 15.84 -5.47
C ILE A 176 16.58 14.99 -6.75
N SER A 177 15.83 13.90 -6.75
CA SER A 177 15.44 13.21 -7.98
C SER A 177 14.22 13.92 -8.60
N ASN A 178 13.95 13.68 -9.88
CA ASN A 178 12.77 14.20 -10.59
C ASN A 178 11.49 13.55 -10.03
N VAL A 179 11.05 13.99 -8.86
CA VAL A 179 9.90 13.43 -8.15
C VAL A 179 8.63 14.18 -8.53
N SER A 180 7.57 13.44 -8.88
CA SER A 180 6.25 14.03 -9.12
C SER A 180 5.58 14.39 -7.79
N TYR A 181 5.30 15.68 -7.59
CA TYR A 181 4.59 16.20 -6.41
C TYR A 181 3.08 16.22 -6.69
N ASP A 182 2.47 15.04 -6.87
CA ASP A 182 1.02 14.93 -7.00
C ASP A 182 0.37 14.80 -5.62
N SER A 183 -0.52 15.75 -5.30
CA SER A 183 -1.36 15.72 -4.11
C SER A 183 -2.19 14.44 -3.97
N ARG A 184 -2.57 13.79 -5.08
CA ARG A 184 -3.29 12.52 -5.06
C ARG A 184 -2.38 11.39 -4.58
N VAL A 185 -1.16 11.33 -5.10
CA VAL A 185 -0.15 10.32 -4.71
C VAL A 185 0.16 10.41 -3.21
N THR A 186 0.36 11.64 -2.70
CA THR A 186 0.64 11.83 -1.26
C THR A 186 -0.57 11.43 -0.39
N ALA A 187 -1.79 11.70 -0.83
CA ALA A 187 -3.00 11.25 -0.14
C ALA A 187 -3.16 9.72 -0.18
N ASP A 188 -2.89 9.09 -1.32
CA ASP A 188 -2.96 7.63 -1.48
C ASP A 188 -1.88 6.92 -0.64
N LEU A 189 -0.66 7.47 -0.57
CA LEU A 189 0.40 6.98 0.32
C LEU A 189 0.01 7.08 1.79
N LYS A 190 -0.56 8.23 2.20
CA LYS A 190 -1.06 8.42 3.56
C LYS A 190 -2.13 7.37 3.90
N PHE A 191 -3.12 7.22 3.03
CA PHE A 191 -4.19 6.24 3.22
C PHE A 191 -3.65 4.81 3.28
N ALA A 192 -2.70 4.46 2.41
CA ALA A 192 -2.04 3.16 2.44
C ALA A 192 -1.27 2.93 3.74
N CYS A 193 -0.56 3.95 4.26
CA CYS A 193 0.13 3.88 5.54
C CYS A 193 -0.82 3.61 6.70
N GLU A 194 -1.90 4.39 6.79
CA GLU A 194 -2.93 4.23 7.84
C GLU A 194 -3.53 2.81 7.80
N ALA A 195 -3.83 2.30 6.60
CA ALA A 195 -4.33 0.94 6.44
C ALA A 195 -3.30 -0.14 6.83
N ILE A 196 -2.01 0.08 6.59
CA ILE A 196 -0.93 -0.84 7.00
C ILE A 196 -0.81 -0.85 8.53
N VAL A 197 -0.81 0.32 9.16
CA VAL A 197 -0.75 0.44 10.62
C VAL A 197 -1.94 -0.26 11.27
N GLU A 198 -3.16 -0.04 10.76
CA GLU A 198 -4.38 -0.68 11.27
C GLU A 198 -4.34 -2.22 11.13
N GLN A 199 -3.79 -2.74 10.03
CA GLN A 199 -3.78 -4.18 9.73
C GLN A 199 -2.61 -4.94 10.36
N HIS A 200 -1.50 -4.27 10.62
CA HIS A 200 -0.22 -4.89 10.99
C HIS A 200 0.41 -4.27 12.24
N GLU A 201 -0.41 -3.71 13.14
CA GLU A 201 0.04 -3.10 14.40
C GLU A 201 0.95 -4.05 15.19
N ASP A 202 0.49 -5.28 15.42
CA ASP A 202 1.22 -6.30 16.19
C ASP A 202 2.59 -6.61 15.57
N GLU A 203 2.65 -6.77 14.24
CA GLU A 203 3.91 -6.98 13.52
C GLU A 203 4.85 -5.79 13.64
N ILE A 204 4.33 -4.57 13.49
CA ILE A 204 5.15 -3.35 13.59
C ILE A 204 5.73 -3.26 15.01
N ILE A 205 4.93 -3.48 16.06
CA ILE A 205 5.40 -3.52 17.45
C ILE A 205 6.47 -4.60 17.64
N GLU A 206 6.24 -5.82 17.13
CA GLU A 206 7.21 -6.93 17.22
C GLU A 206 8.57 -6.52 16.64
N PHE A 207 8.58 -5.94 15.43
CA PHE A 207 9.81 -5.57 14.74
C PHE A 207 10.56 -4.39 15.39
N PHE A 208 9.84 -3.40 15.93
CA PHE A 208 10.43 -2.20 16.51
C PHE A 208 10.68 -2.25 18.02
N SER A 209 10.11 -3.22 18.73
CA SER A 209 10.35 -3.43 20.17
C SER A 209 11.81 -3.81 20.49
N HIS A 210 12.55 -4.28 19.50
CA HIS A 210 13.96 -4.67 19.62
C HIS A 210 14.79 -4.10 18.46
N GLU A 211 16.11 -4.08 18.62
CA GLU A 211 17.00 -3.73 17.51
C GLU A 211 17.02 -4.85 16.49
N THR A 212 16.61 -4.54 15.26
CA THR A 212 16.53 -5.52 14.18
C THR A 212 17.13 -4.93 12.91
N ASP A 213 18.11 -5.60 12.32
CA ASP A 213 18.66 -5.16 11.04
C ASP A 213 17.68 -5.48 9.90
N ASN A 214 17.68 -4.64 8.86
CA ASN A 214 16.88 -4.82 7.64
C ASN A 214 15.37 -4.92 7.92
N VAL A 215 14.84 -4.05 8.78
CA VAL A 215 13.40 -4.01 9.11
C VAL A 215 12.57 -3.86 7.85
N LYS A 216 12.97 -2.99 6.91
CA LYS A 216 12.24 -2.76 5.64
C LYS A 216 11.92 -4.06 4.92
N ASP A 217 12.91 -4.93 4.69
CA ASP A 217 12.68 -6.14 3.89
C ASP A 217 12.04 -7.27 4.69
N LYS A 218 12.38 -7.38 5.98
CA LYS A 218 11.76 -8.40 6.84
C LYS A 218 10.28 -8.10 7.08
N LEU A 219 9.95 -6.85 7.39
CA LEU A 219 8.56 -6.44 7.64
C LEU A 219 7.78 -6.35 6.33
N CYS A 220 8.18 -5.47 5.41
CA CYS A 220 7.38 -5.16 4.23
C CYS A 220 7.35 -6.26 3.17
N SER A 221 8.33 -7.18 3.17
CA SER A 221 8.33 -8.31 2.23
C SER A 221 8.03 -9.62 2.94
N LYS A 222 8.87 -10.07 3.89
CA LYS A 222 8.74 -11.43 4.44
C LYS A 222 7.55 -11.63 5.37
N ARG A 223 7.16 -10.59 6.10
CA ARG A 223 6.11 -10.69 7.12
C ARG A 223 4.73 -10.32 6.58
N THR A 224 4.64 -9.28 5.75
CA THR A 224 3.35 -8.72 5.29
C THR A 224 3.05 -8.94 3.81
N ASP A 225 4.00 -9.49 3.03
CA ASP A 225 3.88 -9.70 1.57
C ASP A 225 3.46 -8.44 0.77
N LEU A 226 3.73 -7.24 1.30
CA LEU A 226 3.38 -5.98 0.63
C LEU A 226 4.32 -5.68 -0.54
N CYS A 227 5.59 -6.07 -0.41
CA CYS A 227 6.63 -5.89 -1.41
C CYS A 227 7.06 -7.23 -2.04
N ASP A 228 7.23 -7.24 -3.36
CA ASP A 228 7.83 -8.37 -4.06
C ASP A 228 9.31 -8.52 -3.68
N HIS A 229 9.74 -9.72 -3.27
CA HIS A 229 11.17 -10.04 -3.07
C HIS A 229 12.04 -9.90 -4.33
N ALA A 230 11.41 -9.82 -5.51
CA ALA A 230 12.08 -9.68 -6.79
C ALA A 230 12.53 -8.25 -7.11
N LEU A 231 11.98 -7.25 -6.40
CA LEU A 231 12.46 -5.87 -6.51
C LEU A 231 13.76 -5.76 -5.73
N LYS A 232 14.90 -5.85 -6.43
CA LYS A 232 16.20 -5.42 -5.91
C LYS A 232 16.18 -3.90 -5.80
N ILE A 233 15.52 -3.38 -4.77
CA ILE A 233 15.59 -1.97 -4.42
C ILE A 233 16.94 -1.77 -3.72
N PRO A 234 17.78 -0.82 -4.16
CA PRO A 234 19.06 -0.57 -3.51
C PRO A 234 18.84 -0.31 -2.02
N HIS A 235 19.65 -0.95 -1.18
CA HIS A 235 19.69 -0.64 0.24
C HIS A 235 20.35 0.72 0.41
N ASP A 236 19.70 1.62 1.12
CA ASP A 236 20.35 2.84 1.60
C ASP A 236 21.36 2.40 2.68
N GLU A 237 22.63 2.25 2.29
CA GLU A 237 23.72 2.10 3.26
C GLU A 237 23.85 3.42 4.03
N LEU A 238 23.45 3.40 5.30
CA LEU A 238 23.62 4.50 6.24
C LEU A 238 25.04 4.53 6.80
#